data_AF-A0A2T5GAN6-F1
#
_entry.id   AF-A0A2T5GAN6-F1
#
_cell.length_a   1.000
_cell.length_b   1.000
_cell.length_c   1.000
_cell.angle_alpha   90.00
_cell.angle_beta   90.00
_cell.angle_gamma   90.00
#
_symmetry.space_group_name_H-M   'P 1'
#
loop_
_entity.id
_entity.type
_entity.pdbx_description
1 polymer ?
#
loop_
_entity_poly.entity_id
_entity_poly.type
_entity_poly.pdbx_seq_one_letter_code
_entity_poly.pdbx_strand_id
1 'polypeptide(L)'
;MASARTRLRKNAKNAKKVAPETTRISGEERKRGRDGGFGLVEVLAALVLFSLIAVVTLELVGESARLGAISRQKADGLELATAVATVYSTAPPESLENEFQNQAALASASPCSRAPQQGFYRLPQEREVSLKALLRQGTWDEGWEVCTRLEKPHDGVYHLFVHVRGPITHVDYDAYLGGENP
;
A
#
# COMPACT_ATOMS: atom_id res chain seq x y z
N MET A 1 -18.94 51.49 86.72
CA MET A 1 -20.24 50.85 86.51
C MET A 1 -20.07 49.34 86.67
N ALA A 2 -20.73 48.73 87.65
CA ALA A 2 -20.68 47.31 87.93
C ALA A 2 -22.08 46.70 87.76
N SER A 3 -22.18 45.49 87.21
CA SER A 3 -22.98 44.36 87.74
C SER A 3 -23.27 43.28 86.68
N ALA A 4 -22.70 42.10 86.92
CA ALA A 4 -23.27 40.73 86.86
C ALA A 4 -24.28 40.31 85.76
N ARG A 5 -24.03 39.15 85.10
CA ARG A 5 -24.60 37.83 85.49
C ARG A 5 -24.32 36.72 84.45
N THR A 6 -23.78 35.63 84.97
CA THR A 6 -23.73 34.26 84.42
C THR A 6 -25.04 33.48 84.65
N ARG A 7 -25.32 32.48 83.80
CA ARG A 7 -25.87 31.10 84.09
C ARG A 7 -26.65 30.56 82.88
N LEU A 8 -26.20 29.50 82.18
CA LEU A 8 -26.33 28.06 82.52
C LEU A 8 -27.76 27.62 82.91
N ARG A 9 -28.49 27.03 81.94
CA ARG A 9 -29.66 26.14 82.12
C ARG A 9 -29.22 24.74 81.65
N LYS A 10 -29.15 23.69 82.48
CA LYS A 10 -30.17 22.87 83.19
C LYS A 10 -30.92 21.85 82.30
N ASN A 11 -30.98 20.63 82.86
CA ASN A 11 -31.90 19.49 82.62
C ASN A 11 -31.35 18.36 81.72
N ALA A 12 -31.43 17.07 82.05
CA ALA A 12 -32.02 16.36 83.19
C ALA A 12 -31.36 14.96 83.32
N LYS A 13 -31.35 14.42 84.55
CA LYS A 13 -30.90 13.07 84.92
C LYS A 13 -32.11 12.16 85.24
N ASN A 14 -31.85 10.84 85.18
CA ASN A 14 -32.58 9.65 85.69
C ASN A 14 -33.33 8.87 84.59
N ALA A 15 -32.91 7.70 84.08
CA ALA A 15 -32.40 6.42 84.64
C ALA A 15 -33.48 5.49 85.23
N LYS A 16 -33.86 4.44 84.48
CA LYS A 16 -34.08 3.09 85.04
C LYS A 16 -33.94 1.98 83.98
N LYS A 17 -33.17 0.97 84.38
CA LYS A 17 -32.71 -0.24 83.69
C LYS A 17 -33.85 -1.16 83.21
N VAL A 18 -33.75 -1.69 81.98
CA VAL A 18 -34.02 -3.10 81.62
C VAL A 18 -33.10 -3.47 80.44
N ALA A 19 -32.31 -4.52 80.60
CA ALA A 19 -31.74 -5.35 79.54
C ALA A 19 -32.21 -6.79 79.83
N PRO A 20 -32.18 -7.75 78.90
CA PRO A 20 -31.52 -7.73 77.58
C PRO A 20 -32.43 -8.21 76.43
N GLU A 21 -32.10 -7.84 75.19
CA GLU A 21 -32.16 -8.84 74.11
C GLU A 21 -31.17 -8.46 73.01
N THR A 22 -30.35 -9.45 72.70
CA THR A 22 -29.24 -9.44 71.76
C THR A 22 -29.73 -9.32 70.33
N THR A 23 -29.24 -8.32 69.60
CA THR A 23 -28.94 -8.48 68.17
C THR A 23 -27.80 -7.55 67.79
N ARG A 24 -26.59 -8.09 67.90
CA ARG A 24 -25.42 -7.65 67.15
C ARG A 24 -25.76 -7.74 65.68
N ILE A 25 -25.79 -6.62 64.97
CA ILE A 25 -25.31 -6.60 63.58
C ILE A 25 -24.24 -5.52 63.53
N SER A 26 -23.01 -6.03 63.60
CA SER A 26 -21.77 -5.32 63.39
C SER A 26 -21.84 -4.56 62.08
N GLY A 27 -21.43 -3.29 62.11
CA GLY A 27 -21.09 -2.58 60.90
C GLY A 27 -19.91 -3.24 60.19
N GLU A 28 -19.81 -2.97 58.91
CA GLU A 28 -18.52 -2.66 58.27
C GLU A 28 -18.78 -2.01 56.89
N GLU A 29 -18.65 -0.68 56.84
CA GLU A 29 -17.99 -0.10 55.68
C GLU A 29 -16.56 -0.67 55.64
N ARG A 30 -16.27 -1.52 54.65
CA ARG A 30 -14.90 -1.70 54.18
C ARG A 30 -14.79 -1.45 52.69
N LYS A 31 -14.24 -0.27 52.41
CA LYS A 31 -13.46 0.05 51.23
C LYS A 31 -12.51 -1.10 50.86
N ARG A 32 -12.34 -1.25 49.55
CA ARG A 32 -11.18 -1.82 48.84
C ARG A 32 -10.96 -3.33 49.00
N GLY A 33 -11.48 -4.03 48.00
CA GLY A 33 -10.87 -5.22 47.40
C GLY A 33 -11.17 -5.18 45.90
N ARG A 34 -10.63 -4.19 45.16
CA ARG A 34 -10.56 -4.29 43.70
C ARG A 34 -9.41 -5.24 43.41
N ASP A 35 -9.65 -6.52 43.69
CA ASP A 35 -8.72 -7.60 43.43
C ASP A 35 -8.52 -7.66 41.91
N GLY A 36 -7.25 -7.59 41.50
CA GLY A 36 -6.82 -7.46 40.12
C GLY A 36 -7.01 -8.74 39.30
N GLY A 37 -8.26 -9.11 39.04
CA GLY A 37 -8.63 -10.16 38.10
C GLY A 37 -9.64 -9.63 37.10
N PHE A 38 -9.33 -9.71 35.81
CA PHE A 38 -10.28 -9.41 34.74
C PHE A 38 -11.52 -10.32 34.88
N GLY A 39 -12.71 -9.73 34.87
CA GLY A 39 -13.95 -10.51 34.85
C GLY A 39 -14.08 -11.29 33.55
N LEU A 40 -14.74 -12.46 33.56
CA LEU A 40 -14.98 -13.27 32.35
C LEU A 40 -15.59 -12.43 31.20
N VAL A 41 -16.49 -11.51 31.55
CA VAL A 41 -17.12 -10.58 30.60
C VAL A 41 -16.11 -9.61 30.00
N GLU A 42 -15.16 -9.09 30.78
CA GLU A 42 -14.11 -8.21 30.27
C GLU A 42 -13.15 -8.97 29.35
N VAL A 43 -12.82 -10.23 29.68
CA VAL A 43 -12.00 -11.08 28.81
C VAL A 43 -12.72 -11.37 27.49
N LEU A 44 -14.02 -11.71 27.53
CA LEU A 44 -14.81 -11.94 26.32
C LEU A 44 -14.94 -10.68 25.47
N ALA A 45 -15.19 -9.52 26.09
CA ALA A 45 -15.23 -8.24 25.39
C ALA A 45 -13.89 -7.89 24.75
N ALA A 46 -12.78 -8.11 25.45
CA ALA A 46 -11.43 -7.91 24.92
C ALA A 46 -11.13 -8.86 23.76
N LEU A 47 -11.54 -10.13 23.83
CA LEU A 47 -11.38 -11.10 22.76
C LEU A 47 -12.18 -10.72 21.51
N VAL A 48 -13.43 -10.30 21.66
CA VAL A 48 -14.26 -9.82 20.53
C VAL A 48 -13.62 -8.60 19.88
N LEU A 49 -13.17 -7.64 20.69
CA LEU A 49 -12.49 -6.45 20.18
C LEU A 49 -11.19 -6.83 19.45
N PHE A 50 -10.41 -7.74 20.01
CA PHE A 50 -9.17 -8.22 19.38
C PHE A 50 -9.45 -8.96 18.07
N SER A 51 -10.49 -9.79 18.02
CA SER A 51 -10.91 -10.46 16.78
C SER A 51 -11.34 -9.47 15.70
N LEU A 52 -12.09 -8.42 16.06
CA LEU A 52 -12.48 -7.37 15.10
C LEU A 52 -11.27 -6.60 14.58
N ILE A 53 -10.35 -6.21 15.48
CA ILE A 53 -9.10 -5.52 15.08
C ILE A 53 -8.27 -6.44 14.17
N ALA A 54 -8.13 -7.72 14.52
CA ALA A 54 -7.37 -8.68 13.74
C ALA A 54 -7.90 -8.81 12.30
N VAL A 55 -9.23 -8.92 12.13
CA VAL A 55 -9.86 -8.97 10.79
C VAL A 55 -9.55 -7.72 9.98
N VAL A 56 -9.75 -6.53 10.56
CA VAL A 56 -9.47 -5.26 9.87
C VAL A 56 -7.98 -5.15 9.50
N THR A 57 -7.08 -5.51 10.41
CA THR A 57 -5.64 -5.46 10.14
C THR A 57 -5.20 -6.44 9.06
N LEU A 58 -5.80 -7.64 8.99
CA LEU A 58 -5.51 -8.63 7.96
C LEU A 58 -5.94 -8.14 6.57
N GLU A 59 -7.12 -7.55 6.46
CA GLU A 59 -7.58 -6.94 5.20
C GLU A 59 -6.65 -5.80 4.77
N LEU A 60 -6.30 -4.91 5.71
CA LEU A 60 -5.43 -3.76 5.43
C LEU A 60 -4.02 -4.19 5.00
N VAL A 61 -3.46 -5.21 5.65
CA VAL A 61 -2.15 -5.77 5.30
C VAL A 61 -2.21 -6.48 3.94
N GLY A 62 -3.29 -7.20 3.66
CA GLY A 62 -3.49 -7.85 2.36
C GLY A 62 -3.57 -6.85 1.20
N GLU A 63 -4.35 -5.78 1.38
CA GLU A 63 -4.43 -4.69 0.39
C GLU A 63 -3.10 -3.95 0.25
N SER A 64 -2.41 -3.67 1.36
CA SER A 64 -1.10 -3.03 1.34
C SER A 64 -0.05 -3.88 0.62
N ALA A 65 -0.04 -5.19 0.86
CA ALA A 65 0.85 -6.12 0.18
C ALA A 65 0.57 -6.18 -1.33
N ARG A 66 -0.71 -6.18 -1.73
CA ARG A 66 -1.13 -6.13 -3.13
C ARG A 66 -0.70 -4.82 -3.80
N LEU A 67 -0.92 -3.67 -3.15
CA LEU A 67 -0.48 -2.37 -3.64
C LEU A 67 1.05 -2.30 -3.75
N GLY A 68 1.77 -2.83 -2.77
CA GLY A 68 3.23 -2.94 -2.81
C GLY A 68 3.73 -3.79 -3.99
N ALA A 69 3.08 -4.92 -4.26
CA ALA A 69 3.42 -5.78 -5.40
C ALA A 69 3.17 -5.08 -6.75
N ILE A 70 2.03 -4.40 -6.90
CA ILE A 70 1.72 -3.61 -8.12
C ILE A 70 2.73 -2.48 -8.29
N SER A 71 3.05 -1.76 -7.20
CA SER A 71 3.99 -0.64 -7.25
C SER A 71 5.40 -1.07 -7.66
N ARG A 72 5.89 -2.18 -7.11
CA ARG A 72 7.20 -2.75 -7.50
C ARG A 72 7.19 -3.17 -8.96
N GLN A 73 6.15 -3.89 -9.39
CA GLN A 73 6.06 -4.32 -10.77
C GLN A 73 5.96 -3.13 -11.74
N LYS A 74 5.26 -2.04 -11.38
CA LYS A 74 5.26 -0.83 -12.20
C LYS A 74 6.66 -0.20 -12.29
N ALA A 75 7.42 -0.20 -11.20
CA ALA A 75 8.79 0.30 -11.21
C ALA A 75 9.69 -0.57 -12.13
N ASP A 76 9.60 -1.89 -12.02
CA ASP A 76 10.35 -2.83 -12.88
C ASP A 76 9.95 -2.66 -14.35
N GLY A 77 8.65 -2.50 -14.62
CA GLY A 77 8.13 -2.28 -15.98
C GLY A 77 8.60 -0.94 -16.57
N LEU A 78 8.74 0.10 -15.76
CA LEU A 78 9.27 1.39 -16.18
C LEU A 78 10.79 1.34 -16.41
N GLU A 79 11.54 0.65 -15.56
CA GLU A 79 12.97 0.37 -15.78
C GLU A 79 13.15 -0.35 -17.13
N LEU A 80 12.29 -1.33 -17.41
CA LEU A 80 12.34 -2.05 -18.66
C LEU A 80 12.00 -1.18 -19.87
N ALA A 81 10.93 -0.37 -19.78
CA ALA A 81 10.51 0.52 -20.85
C ALA A 81 11.57 1.58 -21.18
N THR A 82 12.21 2.14 -20.15
CA THR A 82 13.30 3.12 -20.29
C THR A 82 14.57 2.48 -20.84
N ALA A 83 14.88 1.23 -20.48
CA ALA A 83 15.98 0.47 -21.09
C ALA A 83 15.73 0.21 -22.58
N VAL A 84 14.50 -0.10 -22.98
CA VAL A 84 14.12 -0.21 -24.41
C VAL A 84 14.35 1.12 -25.10
N ALA A 85 13.86 2.24 -24.55
CA ALA A 85 14.10 3.56 -25.12
C ALA A 85 15.60 3.87 -25.26
N THR A 86 16.42 3.44 -24.29
CA THR A 86 17.89 3.55 -24.36
C THR A 86 18.44 2.77 -25.55
N VAL A 87 18.04 1.52 -25.75
CA VAL A 87 18.45 0.72 -26.92
C VAL A 87 18.14 1.45 -28.22
N TYR A 88 16.91 1.96 -28.36
CA TYR A 88 16.49 2.69 -29.55
C TYR A 88 17.22 4.03 -29.74
N SER A 89 17.52 4.75 -28.66
CA SER A 89 18.27 6.01 -28.72
C SER A 89 19.72 5.83 -29.19
N THR A 90 20.30 4.66 -28.93
CA THR A 90 21.66 4.29 -29.36
C THR A 90 21.70 3.59 -30.72
N ALA A 91 20.54 3.35 -31.34
CA ALA A 91 20.46 2.70 -32.62
C ALA A 91 20.97 3.61 -33.76
N PRO A 92 21.66 3.05 -34.77
CA PRO A 92 21.98 3.80 -35.98
C PRO A 92 20.71 4.32 -36.68
N PRO A 93 20.68 5.55 -37.20
CA PRO A 93 19.50 6.11 -37.88
C PRO A 93 18.97 5.24 -39.03
N GLU A 94 19.86 4.59 -39.78
CA GLU A 94 19.50 3.67 -40.87
C GLU A 94 18.72 2.44 -40.37
N SER A 95 19.06 1.95 -39.17
CA SER A 95 18.37 0.81 -38.54
C SER A 95 16.96 1.21 -38.12
N LEU A 96 16.78 2.42 -37.56
CA LEU A 96 15.47 2.97 -37.21
C LEU A 96 14.59 3.20 -38.44
N GLU A 97 15.15 3.77 -39.51
CA GLU A 97 14.42 3.98 -40.77
C GLU A 97 13.98 2.64 -41.37
N ASN A 98 14.88 1.65 -41.41
CA ASN A 98 14.56 0.32 -41.92
C ASN A 98 13.44 -0.36 -41.10
N GLU A 99 13.51 -0.28 -39.77
CA GLU A 99 12.47 -0.79 -38.87
C GLU A 99 11.13 -0.08 -39.09
N PHE A 100 11.13 1.24 -39.23
CA PHE A 100 9.95 2.04 -39.53
C PHE A 100 9.29 1.64 -40.86
N GLN A 101 10.07 1.52 -41.94
CA GLN A 101 9.58 1.12 -43.26
C GLN A 101 9.01 -0.32 -43.25
N ASN A 102 9.55 -1.20 -42.41
CA ASN A 102 9.13 -2.60 -42.29
C ASN A 102 8.14 -2.87 -41.15
N GLN A 103 7.67 -1.83 -40.45
CA GLN A 103 6.82 -1.95 -39.26
C GLN A 103 5.54 -2.76 -39.52
N ALA A 104 4.90 -2.59 -40.68
CA ALA A 104 3.67 -3.33 -41.00
C ALA A 104 3.94 -4.85 -41.13
N ALA A 105 5.10 -5.23 -41.69
CA ALA A 105 5.52 -6.62 -41.80
C ALA A 105 5.87 -7.19 -40.42
N LEU A 106 6.59 -6.41 -39.59
CA LEU A 106 6.92 -6.79 -38.20
C LEU A 106 5.65 -7.00 -37.37
N ALA A 107 4.69 -6.06 -37.41
CA ALA A 107 3.41 -6.18 -36.71
C ALA A 107 2.57 -7.37 -37.17
N SER A 108 2.72 -7.80 -38.43
CA SER A 108 2.03 -8.98 -38.95
C SER A 108 2.72 -10.29 -38.55
N ALA A 109 4.05 -10.32 -38.50
CA ALA A 109 4.85 -11.51 -38.19
C ALA A 109 4.92 -11.79 -36.67
N SER A 110 5.03 -10.73 -35.87
CA SER A 110 5.14 -10.81 -34.41
C SER A 110 4.12 -9.90 -33.71
N PRO A 111 2.81 -10.18 -33.88
CA PRO A 111 1.76 -9.31 -33.37
C PRO A 111 1.78 -9.23 -31.85
N CYS A 112 1.70 -8.01 -31.31
CA CYS A 112 1.47 -7.80 -29.90
C CYS A 112 -0.03 -7.73 -29.60
N SER A 113 -0.67 -8.90 -29.53
CA SER A 113 -2.14 -9.04 -29.37
C SER A 113 -2.73 -8.40 -28.10
N ARG A 114 -1.88 -8.04 -27.14
CA ARG A 114 -2.24 -7.54 -25.82
C ARG A 114 -1.93 -6.05 -25.62
N ALA A 115 -1.39 -5.38 -26.64
CA ALA A 115 -1.12 -3.95 -26.64
C ALA A 115 -2.42 -3.13 -26.85
N PRO A 116 -2.46 -1.87 -26.39
CA PRO A 116 -3.67 -1.04 -26.40
C PRO A 116 -4.09 -0.56 -27.80
N GLN A 117 -3.17 -0.49 -28.77
CA GLN A 117 -3.45 0.02 -30.11
C GLN A 117 -2.94 -0.91 -31.21
N GLN A 118 -3.52 -0.78 -32.41
CA GLN A 118 -3.02 -1.45 -33.61
C GLN A 118 -1.64 -0.91 -34.01
N GLY A 119 -0.80 -1.78 -34.58
CA GLY A 119 0.54 -1.42 -35.03
C GLY A 119 1.66 -1.65 -34.02
N PHE A 120 1.35 -2.09 -32.80
CA PHE A 120 2.37 -2.60 -31.89
C PHE A 120 2.85 -3.99 -32.31
N TYR A 121 4.16 -4.15 -32.37
CA TYR A 121 4.84 -5.41 -32.63
C TYR A 121 5.73 -5.78 -31.47
N ARG A 122 6.05 -7.06 -31.33
CA ARG A 122 7.07 -7.46 -30.35
C ARG A 122 8.42 -6.89 -30.75
N LEU A 123 9.18 -6.52 -29.74
CA LEU A 123 10.54 -6.00 -29.89
C LEU A 123 11.35 -6.86 -30.90
N PRO A 124 11.94 -6.26 -31.95
CA PRO A 124 12.75 -7.01 -32.91
C PRO A 124 13.93 -7.70 -32.25
N GLN A 125 14.34 -8.85 -32.79
CA GLN A 125 15.38 -9.70 -32.20
C GLN A 125 16.70 -8.94 -31.97
N GLU A 126 17.10 -8.07 -32.90
CA GLU A 126 18.29 -7.23 -32.75
C GLU A 126 18.22 -6.35 -31.50
N ARG A 127 17.07 -5.69 -31.29
CA ARG A 127 16.81 -4.84 -30.12
C ARG A 127 16.73 -5.66 -28.83
N GLU A 128 16.14 -6.85 -28.89
CA GLU A 128 16.06 -7.75 -27.75
C GLU A 128 17.44 -8.20 -27.26
N VAL A 129 18.37 -8.48 -28.17
CA VAL A 129 19.76 -8.82 -27.82
C VAL A 129 20.45 -7.64 -27.15
N SER A 130 20.33 -6.43 -27.70
CA SER A 130 20.88 -5.21 -27.08
C SER A 130 20.27 -4.92 -25.71
N LEU A 131 18.96 -5.12 -25.56
CA LEU A 131 18.25 -4.91 -24.30
C LEU A 131 18.74 -5.88 -23.21
N LYS A 132 18.87 -7.16 -23.55
CA LYS A 132 19.40 -8.18 -22.62
C LYS A 132 20.84 -7.90 -22.21
N ALA A 133 21.64 -7.22 -23.05
CA ALA A 133 22.98 -6.80 -22.68
C ALA A 133 23.00 -5.61 -21.70
N LEU A 134 21.95 -4.77 -21.70
CA LEU A 134 21.83 -3.62 -20.79
C LEU A 134 21.24 -4.00 -19.43
N LEU A 135 20.32 -4.97 -19.39
CA LEU A 135 19.62 -5.37 -18.18
C LEU A 135 20.46 -6.29 -17.31
N ARG A 136 20.25 -6.20 -15.99
CA ARG A 136 20.82 -7.18 -15.04
C ARG A 136 20.11 -8.53 -15.24
N GLN A 137 20.84 -9.63 -15.02
CA GLN A 137 20.23 -10.97 -15.02
C GLN A 137 19.02 -11.00 -14.06
N GLY A 138 17.87 -11.49 -14.52
CA GLY A 138 16.63 -11.56 -13.76
C GLY A 138 15.59 -10.46 -14.03
N THR A 139 15.95 -9.32 -14.65
CA THR A 139 14.97 -8.22 -14.92
C THR A 139 13.95 -8.59 -16.01
N TRP A 140 14.24 -9.59 -16.83
CA TRP A 140 13.41 -10.03 -17.97
C TRP A 140 12.80 -11.43 -17.76
N ASP A 141 13.06 -12.09 -16.63
CA ASP A 141 12.76 -13.52 -16.52
C ASP A 141 11.26 -13.77 -16.21
N GLU A 142 10.59 -14.25 -17.25
CA GLU A 142 9.25 -14.84 -17.32
C GLU A 142 8.03 -13.90 -17.11
N GLY A 143 7.19 -13.85 -18.14
CA GLY A 143 5.88 -13.19 -18.10
C GLY A 143 5.86 -11.73 -18.55
N TRP A 144 7.02 -11.14 -18.86
CA TRP A 144 7.12 -9.81 -19.47
C TRP A 144 6.98 -9.88 -20.99
N GLU A 145 6.08 -9.07 -21.53
CA GLU A 145 5.92 -8.86 -22.96
C GLU A 145 6.21 -7.39 -23.26
N VAL A 146 7.20 -7.14 -24.12
CA VAL A 146 7.57 -5.79 -24.56
C VAL A 146 7.20 -5.62 -26.01
N CYS A 147 6.44 -4.58 -26.26
CA CYS A 147 5.92 -4.24 -27.56
C CYS A 147 6.27 -2.81 -27.90
N THR A 148 6.64 -2.58 -29.15
CA THR A 148 7.07 -1.29 -29.64
C THR A 148 6.25 -0.87 -30.84
N ARG A 149 6.21 0.42 -31.07
CA ARG A 149 5.67 1.04 -32.28
C ARG A 149 6.48 2.29 -32.56
N LEU A 150 6.88 2.47 -33.81
CA LEU A 150 7.53 3.69 -34.28
C LEU A 150 6.54 4.52 -35.08
N GLU A 151 6.59 5.82 -34.86
CA GLU A 151 5.99 6.83 -35.73
C GLU A 151 7.10 7.80 -36.17
N LYS A 152 6.96 8.38 -37.36
CA LYS A 152 7.90 9.36 -37.90
C LYS A 152 7.18 10.69 -38.09
N PRO A 153 7.13 11.56 -37.06
CA PRO A 153 6.46 12.85 -37.18
C PRO A 153 7.13 13.77 -38.20
N HIS A 154 8.48 13.75 -38.28
CA HIS A 154 9.30 14.57 -39.16
C HIS A 154 10.52 13.78 -39.67
N ASP A 155 11.17 14.27 -40.72
CA ASP A 155 12.40 13.65 -41.19
C ASP A 155 13.52 13.70 -40.15
N GLY A 156 14.13 12.54 -39.88
CA GLY A 156 15.18 12.38 -38.88
C GLY A 156 14.71 12.35 -37.42
N VAL A 157 13.40 12.45 -37.15
CA VAL A 157 12.82 12.36 -35.81
C VAL A 157 11.82 11.20 -35.77
N TYR A 158 12.01 10.29 -34.82
CA TYR A 158 11.10 9.17 -34.56
C TYR A 158 10.44 9.35 -33.20
N HIS A 159 9.18 8.96 -33.12
CA HIS A 159 8.45 8.84 -31.88
C HIS A 159 8.27 7.36 -31.57
N LEU A 160 8.96 6.89 -30.54
CA LEU A 160 8.90 5.52 -30.05
C LEU A 160 7.83 5.41 -28.98
N PHE A 161 6.92 4.47 -29.16
CA PHE A 161 6.02 3.99 -28.12
C PHE A 161 6.49 2.62 -27.66
N VAL A 162 6.58 2.45 -26.34
CA VAL A 162 6.91 1.20 -25.68
C VAL A 162 5.78 0.82 -24.75
N HIS A 163 5.22 -0.36 -24.96
CA HIS A 163 4.25 -1.00 -24.09
C HIS A 163 4.92 -2.19 -23.42
N VAL A 164 5.08 -2.13 -22.09
CA VAL A 164 5.61 -3.21 -21.29
C VAL A 164 4.50 -3.81 -20.46
N ARG A 165 4.21 -5.08 -20.67
CA ARG A 165 3.21 -5.83 -19.93
C ARG A 165 3.86 -6.85 -19.03
N GLY A 166 3.62 -6.73 -17.73
CA GLY A 166 3.95 -7.75 -16.74
C GLY A 166 2.73 -8.60 -16.35
N PRO A 167 2.92 -9.59 -15.47
CA PRO A 167 1.85 -10.42 -14.92
C PRO A 167 0.62 -9.70 -14.33
N ILE A 168 0.80 -8.58 -13.61
CA ILE A 168 -0.29 -7.92 -12.85
C ILE A 168 -0.57 -6.50 -13.40
N THR A 169 0.41 -5.86 -14.02
CA THR A 169 0.32 -4.48 -14.48
C THR A 169 0.96 -4.27 -15.86
N HIS A 170 0.76 -3.09 -16.42
CA HIS A 170 1.40 -2.64 -17.64
C HIS A 170 1.92 -1.22 -17.45
N VAL A 171 2.91 -0.86 -18.26
CA VAL A 171 3.52 0.46 -18.34
C VAL A 171 3.59 0.85 -19.81
N ASP A 172 3.09 2.04 -20.10
CA ASP A 172 3.29 2.70 -21.38
C ASP A 172 4.35 3.78 -21.21
N TYR A 173 5.24 3.88 -22.18
CA TYR A 173 6.31 4.86 -22.21
C TYR A 173 6.50 5.35 -23.63
N ASP A 174 6.70 6.65 -23.79
CA ASP A 174 6.95 7.28 -25.08
C ASP A 174 8.24 8.11 -25.02
N ALA A 175 8.95 8.14 -26.15
CA ALA A 175 10.19 8.92 -26.30
C ALA A 175 10.39 9.37 -27.74
N TYR A 176 10.93 10.57 -27.89
CA TYR A 176 11.43 11.05 -29.18
C TYR A 176 12.89 10.63 -29.37
N LEU A 177 13.20 10.10 -30.56
CA LEU A 177 14.52 9.65 -30.98
C LEU A 177 14.98 10.51 -32.14
N GLY A 178 16.18 11.09 -32.06
CA GLY A 178 16.71 11.97 -33.10
C GLY A 178 16.06 13.36 -33.10
N GLY A 179 16.77 14.32 -33.70
CA GLY A 179 16.51 15.76 -33.58
C GLY A 179 17.36 16.41 -32.48
N GLU A 180 17.84 17.64 -32.71
CA GLU A 180 18.30 18.47 -31.59
C GLU A 180 17.12 18.60 -30.61
N ASN A 181 17.32 18.16 -29.36
CA ASN A 181 16.41 18.50 -28.28
C ASN A 181 16.18 20.02 -28.32
N PRO A 182 14.92 20.51 -28.28
CA PRO A 182 14.69 21.92 -27.99
C PRO A 182 15.27 22.31 -26.62
#